data_AF-A0AB34I4F3-F1
#
_entry.id   AF-A0AB34I4F3-F1
#
_cell.length_a   1.000
_cell.length_b   1.000
_cell.length_c   1.000
_cell.angle_alpha   90.00
_cell.angle_beta   90.00
_cell.angle_gamma   90.00
#
_symmetry.space_group_name_H-M   'P 1'
#
loop_
_entity.id
_entity.type
_entity.pdbx_description
1 polymer ?
#
loop_
_entity_poly.entity_id
_entity_poly.type
_entity_poly.pdbx_seq_one_letter_code
_entity_poly.pdbx_strand_id
1 'polypeptide(L)'
;MPTYIYGQSSPSLGDANLRKPMVIEIIEKKFEYLRKEKTLNIYGTVTFGTTAGFSGILANLIFRHCFKVKHDALKTYASLTTLPFLSTIVSCELLVRHALYSGNISRENCVLRSSLIGIVCGVLYPIALAFSKNGRLAVKYHTVPLPPKGRVLLYWLLLCQTEIKAMVIPLILQTALGIYHGLEHYTIFESTLEKTVHED
;
A
#
# COMPACT_ATOMS: atom_id res chain seq x y z
N MET A 1 42.03 -63.97 32.48
CA MET A 1 41.97 -63.30 31.17
C MET A 1 40.68 -62.47 31.10
N PRO A 2 40.70 -61.29 30.46
CA PRO A 2 39.93 -60.10 30.86
C PRO A 2 38.62 -59.84 30.07
N THR A 3 37.80 -59.04 30.74
CA THR A 3 36.72 -58.07 30.36
C THR A 3 36.50 -57.73 28.88
N TYR A 4 35.24 -57.45 28.50
CA TYR A 4 34.81 -56.15 27.94
C TYR A 4 33.27 -55.99 27.96
N ILE A 5 32.79 -55.01 28.74
CA ILE A 5 31.43 -54.44 28.69
C ILE A 5 31.51 -53.21 27.78
N TYR A 6 30.74 -53.14 26.71
CA TYR A 6 30.57 -51.92 25.92
C TYR A 6 29.31 -51.19 26.41
N GLY A 7 29.52 -50.19 27.26
CA GLY A 7 28.47 -49.31 27.76
C GLY A 7 27.94 -48.42 26.64
N GLN A 8 26.62 -48.34 26.53
CA GLN A 8 25.92 -47.24 25.88
C GLN A 8 26.36 -45.92 26.50
N SER A 9 26.98 -45.06 25.70
CA SER A 9 27.26 -43.68 26.03
C SER A 9 25.96 -42.89 26.08
N SER A 10 25.50 -42.58 27.30
CA SER A 10 24.47 -41.59 27.55
C SER A 10 24.87 -40.24 26.95
N PRO A 11 23.94 -39.47 26.34
CA PRO A 11 24.23 -38.11 25.91
C PRO A 11 24.60 -37.28 27.15
N SER A 12 25.76 -36.65 27.13
CA SER A 12 26.24 -35.87 28.27
C SER A 12 25.28 -34.71 28.57
N LEU A 13 25.05 -34.46 29.87
CA LEU A 13 24.22 -33.36 30.39
C LEU A 13 24.72 -31.96 29.94
N GLY A 14 25.97 -31.86 29.46
CA GLY A 14 26.57 -30.63 28.93
C GLY A 14 25.99 -30.21 27.57
N ASP A 15 25.69 -31.16 26.69
CA ASP A 15 25.12 -30.88 25.36
C ASP A 15 23.67 -30.35 25.45
N ALA A 16 22.88 -30.87 26.39
CA ALA A 16 21.50 -30.43 26.57
C ALA A 16 21.39 -28.98 27.08
N ASN A 17 22.35 -28.52 27.88
CA ASN A 17 22.38 -27.18 28.45
C ASN A 17 22.96 -26.13 27.51
N LEU A 18 23.77 -26.51 26.50
CA LEU A 18 24.21 -25.64 25.40
C LEU A 18 23.22 -25.61 24.23
N ARG A 19 22.48 -26.70 24.01
CA ARG A 19 21.44 -26.77 22.98
C ARG A 19 20.25 -25.84 23.26
N LYS A 20 19.85 -25.70 24.53
CA LYS A 20 18.78 -24.77 24.95
C LYS A 20 19.07 -23.31 24.61
N PRO A 21 20.21 -22.72 25.00
CA PRO A 21 20.56 -21.34 24.64
C PRO A 21 20.74 -21.16 23.13
N MET A 22 21.26 -22.17 22.41
CA MET A 22 21.36 -22.11 20.95
C MET A 22 19.97 -22.08 20.28
N VAL A 23 19.01 -22.88 20.76
CA VAL A 23 17.62 -22.85 20.26
C VAL A 23 16.95 -21.51 20.58
N ILE A 24 17.16 -20.97 21.78
CA ILE A 24 16.62 -19.65 22.17
C ILE A 24 17.21 -18.54 21.29
N GLU A 25 18.51 -18.55 21.03
CA GLU A 25 19.16 -17.56 20.16
C GLU A 25 18.66 -17.65 18.70
N ILE A 26 18.44 -18.87 18.19
CA ILE A 26 17.84 -19.08 16.86
C ILE A 26 16.40 -18.55 16.81
N ILE A 27 15.59 -18.84 17.84
CA ILE A 27 14.21 -18.34 17.93
C ILE A 27 14.19 -16.81 18.02
N GLU A 28 15.07 -16.22 18.82
CA GLU A 28 15.18 -14.76 18.99
C GLU A 28 15.60 -14.08 17.68
N LYS A 29 16.61 -14.62 16.98
CA LYS A 29 17.01 -14.13 15.65
C LYS A 29 15.88 -14.25 14.63
N LYS A 30 15.10 -15.34 14.63
CA LYS A 30 13.91 -15.48 13.77
C LYS A 30 12.85 -14.45 14.11
N PHE A 31 12.59 -14.22 15.40
CA PHE A 31 11.59 -13.26 15.85
C PHE A 31 11.98 -11.82 15.50
N GLU A 32 13.25 -11.44 15.69
CA GLU A 32 13.80 -10.15 15.27
C GLU A 32 13.69 -9.95 13.75
N TYR A 33 14.02 -10.98 12.97
CA TYR A 33 13.91 -10.93 11.52
C TYR A 33 12.45 -10.75 11.07
N LEU A 34 11.53 -11.58 11.56
CA LEU A 34 10.09 -11.48 11.27
C LEU A 34 9.53 -10.11 11.67
N ARG A 35 9.98 -9.56 12.80
CA ARG A 35 9.60 -8.21 13.24
C ARG A 35 10.10 -7.15 12.26
N LYS A 36 11.36 -7.24 11.81
CA LYS A 36 11.94 -6.30 10.85
C LYS A 36 11.23 -6.35 9.51
N GLU A 37 10.96 -7.55 9.00
CA GLU A 37 10.21 -7.80 7.76
C GLU A 37 8.79 -7.22 7.83
N LYS A 38 8.07 -7.51 8.91
CA LYS A 38 6.73 -6.97 9.16
C LYS A 38 6.74 -5.43 9.25
N THR A 39 7.75 -4.87 9.90
CA THR A 39 7.88 -3.41 10.05
C THR A 39 8.14 -2.74 8.70
N LEU A 40 9.02 -3.30 7.88
CA LEU A 40 9.34 -2.78 6.54
C LEU A 40 8.09 -2.81 5.64
N ASN A 41 7.35 -3.93 5.65
CA ASN A 41 6.13 -4.09 4.88
C ASN A 41 5.02 -3.09 5.31
N ILE A 42 4.80 -2.94 6.62
CA ILE A 42 3.84 -1.95 7.14
C ILE A 42 4.28 -0.54 6.73
N TYR A 43 5.56 -0.22 6.86
CA TYR A 43 6.09 1.09 6.50
C TYR A 43 5.91 1.40 5.00
N GLY A 44 6.22 0.44 4.12
CA GLY A 44 6.03 0.57 2.68
C GLY A 44 4.55 0.81 2.33
N THR A 45 3.66 0.00 2.89
CA THR A 45 2.20 0.10 2.66
C THR A 45 1.61 1.42 3.20
N VAL A 46 2.05 1.86 4.38
CA VAL A 46 1.63 3.15 4.97
C VAL A 46 2.17 4.33 4.16
N THR A 47 3.41 4.26 3.71
CA THR A 47 4.01 5.30 2.84
C THR A 47 3.22 5.39 1.53
N PHE A 48 2.91 4.25 0.92
CA PHE A 48 2.11 4.18 -0.29
C PHE A 48 0.70 4.76 -0.09
N GLY A 49 0.00 4.36 0.97
CA GLY A 49 -1.29 4.96 1.34
C GLY A 49 -1.20 6.47 1.60
N THR A 50 -0.13 6.94 2.24
CA THR A 50 0.08 8.36 2.56
C THR A 50 0.19 9.19 1.27
N THR A 51 0.93 8.70 0.28
CA THR A 51 1.01 9.37 -1.03
C THR A 51 -0.34 9.41 -1.75
N ALA A 52 -1.21 8.40 -1.55
CA ALA A 52 -2.58 8.43 -2.09
C ALA A 52 -3.44 9.50 -1.42
N GLY A 53 -3.27 9.68 -0.10
CA GLY A 53 -3.85 10.78 0.64
C GLY A 53 -3.40 12.15 0.13
N PHE A 54 -2.09 12.34 -0.11
CA PHE A 54 -1.55 13.58 -0.69
C PHE A 54 -2.10 13.87 -2.09
N SER A 55 -2.25 12.83 -2.91
CA SER A 55 -2.90 12.95 -4.22
C SER A 55 -4.35 13.44 -4.09
N GLY A 56 -5.08 12.96 -3.08
CA GLY A 56 -6.42 13.46 -2.76
C GLY A 56 -6.46 14.91 -2.30
N ILE A 57 -5.47 15.36 -1.52
CA ILE A 57 -5.30 16.78 -1.15
C ILE A 57 -5.07 17.64 -2.40
N LEU A 58 -4.15 17.23 -3.27
CA LEU A 58 -3.83 17.94 -4.49
C LEU A 58 -5.04 18.01 -5.45
N ALA A 59 -5.73 16.89 -5.64
CA ALA A 59 -6.96 16.84 -6.42
C ALA A 59 -8.02 17.79 -5.84
N ASN A 60 -8.20 17.81 -4.52
CA ASN A 60 -9.14 18.72 -3.88
C ASN A 60 -8.77 20.19 -4.09
N LEU A 61 -7.49 20.54 -4.01
CA LEU A 61 -7.01 21.90 -4.24
C LEU A 61 -7.34 22.37 -5.67
N ILE A 62 -7.00 21.54 -6.66
CA ILE A 62 -7.26 21.80 -8.08
C ILE A 62 -8.76 22.02 -8.34
N PHE A 63 -9.61 21.07 -7.94
CA PHE A 63 -11.04 21.18 -8.23
C PHE A 63 -11.72 22.30 -7.45
N ARG A 64 -11.27 22.61 -6.23
CA ARG A 64 -11.76 23.78 -5.49
C ARG A 64 -11.42 25.08 -6.18
N HIS A 65 -10.21 25.18 -6.73
CA HIS A 65 -9.81 26.34 -7.52
C HIS A 65 -10.68 26.48 -8.77
N CYS A 66 -10.83 25.40 -9.55
CA CYS A 66 -11.62 25.39 -10.77
C CYS A 66 -13.10 25.76 -10.53
N PHE A 67 -13.71 25.18 -9.49
CA PHE A 67 -15.11 25.42 -9.14
C PHE A 67 -15.34 26.62 -8.23
N LYS A 68 -14.29 27.38 -7.89
CA LYS A 68 -14.35 28.57 -7.01
C LYS A 68 -15.05 28.30 -5.66
N VAL A 69 -14.90 27.10 -5.11
CA VAL A 69 -15.60 26.65 -3.89
C VAL A 69 -14.78 26.99 -2.64
N LYS A 70 -15.32 27.88 -1.79
CA LYS A 70 -14.72 28.24 -0.48
C LYS A 70 -15.33 27.49 0.72
N HIS A 71 -16.55 26.98 0.58
CA HIS A 71 -17.28 26.34 1.68
C HIS A 71 -16.78 24.90 1.96
N ASP A 72 -17.01 24.43 3.19
CA ASP A 72 -16.74 23.04 3.65
C ASP A 72 -15.33 22.52 3.35
N ALA A 73 -14.31 23.39 3.34
CA ALA A 73 -12.93 23.04 2.99
C ALA A 73 -12.39 21.88 3.83
N LEU A 74 -12.46 21.98 5.15
CA LEU A 74 -11.96 20.96 6.07
C LEU A 74 -12.64 19.61 5.83
N LYS A 75 -13.96 19.60 5.60
CA LYS A 75 -14.73 18.37 5.38
C LYS A 75 -14.32 17.66 4.09
N THR A 76 -14.10 18.39 3.00
CA THR A 76 -13.67 17.77 1.75
C THR A 76 -12.22 17.31 1.83
N TYR A 77 -11.32 18.09 2.46
CA TYR A 77 -9.93 17.67 2.63
C TYR A 77 -9.83 16.41 3.48
N ALA A 78 -10.50 16.37 4.63
CA ALA A 78 -10.54 15.16 5.47
C ALA A 78 -11.04 13.94 4.68
N SER A 79 -12.16 14.07 3.97
CA SER A 79 -12.71 12.98 3.16
C SER A 79 -11.78 12.55 2.02
N LEU A 80 -11.11 13.50 1.36
CA LEU A 80 -10.25 13.25 0.20
C LEU A 80 -8.86 12.77 0.59
N THR A 81 -8.42 12.97 1.83
CA THR A 81 -7.21 12.36 2.34
C THR A 81 -7.49 10.96 2.88
N THR A 82 -8.48 10.83 3.76
CA THR A 82 -8.74 9.59 4.49
C THR A 82 -9.27 8.48 3.59
N LEU A 83 -10.18 8.78 2.67
CA LEU A 83 -10.78 7.73 1.85
C LEU A 83 -9.76 7.10 0.88
N PRO A 84 -8.98 7.85 0.10
CA PRO A 84 -7.94 7.26 -0.75
C PRO A 84 -6.85 6.56 0.05
N PHE A 85 -6.43 7.11 1.19
CA PHE A 85 -5.47 6.47 2.09
C PHE A 85 -5.94 5.08 2.52
N LEU A 86 -7.15 4.98 3.09
CA LEU A 86 -7.71 3.70 3.53
C LEU A 86 -7.98 2.76 2.37
N SER A 87 -8.46 3.28 1.24
CA SER A 87 -8.74 2.49 0.03
C SER A 87 -7.47 1.81 -0.49
N THR A 88 -6.35 2.53 -0.54
CA THR A 88 -5.06 1.97 -0.98
C THR A 88 -4.58 0.89 -0.03
N ILE A 89 -4.61 1.14 1.29
CA ILE A 89 -4.16 0.14 2.29
C ILE A 89 -4.99 -1.14 2.17
N VAL A 90 -6.32 -1.03 2.19
CA VAL A 90 -7.22 -2.19 2.11
C VAL A 90 -7.02 -2.94 0.78
N SER A 91 -6.84 -2.22 -0.32
CA SER A 91 -6.63 -2.84 -1.64
C SER A 91 -5.29 -3.55 -1.73
N CYS A 92 -4.21 -2.98 -1.19
CA CYS A 92 -2.90 -3.63 -1.10
C CYS A 92 -2.98 -4.92 -0.29
N GLU A 93 -3.64 -4.88 0.87
CA GLU A 93 -3.84 -6.07 1.71
C GLU A 93 -4.60 -7.18 0.95
N LEU A 94 -5.73 -6.84 0.31
CA LEU A 94 -6.59 -7.82 -0.36
C LEU A 94 -6.04 -8.34 -1.70
N LEU A 95 -5.43 -7.48 -2.51
CA LEU A 95 -5.08 -7.83 -3.89
C LEU A 95 -3.61 -8.20 -4.07
N VAL A 96 -2.74 -7.73 -3.18
CA VAL A 96 -1.30 -8.07 -3.18
C VAL A 96 -1.05 -9.14 -2.13
N ARG A 97 -1.34 -8.86 -0.85
CA ARG A 97 -0.96 -9.74 0.25
C ARG A 97 -1.71 -11.08 0.23
N HIS A 98 -3.04 -11.05 0.19
CA HIS A 98 -3.83 -12.30 0.13
C HIS A 98 -3.53 -13.12 -1.12
N ALA A 99 -3.25 -12.47 -2.24
CA ALA A 99 -3.01 -13.17 -3.50
C ALA A 99 -1.58 -13.76 -3.57
N LEU A 100 -0.59 -13.14 -2.93
CA LEU A 100 0.74 -13.73 -2.69
C LEU A 100 0.64 -14.99 -1.82
N TYR A 101 -0.09 -14.93 -0.71
CA TYR A 101 -0.28 -16.10 0.17
C TYR A 101 -1.03 -17.26 -0.48
N SER A 102 -1.85 -16.98 -1.49
CA SER A 102 -2.53 -18.01 -2.28
C SER A 102 -1.60 -18.75 -3.25
N GLY A 103 -0.30 -18.41 -3.32
CA GLY A 103 0.71 -19.12 -4.13
C GLY A 103 0.56 -18.94 -5.64
N ASN A 104 -0.27 -18.00 -6.10
CA ASN A 104 -0.70 -17.89 -7.49
C ASN A 104 -0.11 -16.70 -8.26
N ILE A 105 1.04 -16.17 -7.81
CA ILE A 105 1.54 -14.87 -8.30
C ILE A 105 3.03 -14.91 -8.64
N SER A 106 3.34 -14.62 -9.91
CA SER A 106 4.68 -14.27 -10.38
C SER A 106 5.08 -12.84 -10.00
N ARG A 107 6.39 -12.55 -9.99
CA ARG A 107 6.93 -11.20 -9.71
C ARG A 107 6.25 -10.10 -10.51
N GLU A 108 6.06 -10.34 -11.82
CA GLU A 108 5.44 -9.38 -12.73
C GLU A 108 3.98 -9.09 -12.36
N ASN A 109 3.21 -10.12 -12.01
CA ASN A 109 1.81 -9.95 -11.62
C ASN A 109 1.68 -9.21 -10.28
N CYS A 110 2.61 -9.40 -9.34
CA CYS A 110 2.67 -8.63 -8.09
C CYS A 110 2.89 -7.13 -8.38
N VAL A 111 3.89 -6.81 -9.22
CA VAL A 111 4.22 -5.44 -9.62
C VAL A 111 3.05 -4.80 -10.36
N LEU A 112 2.44 -5.50 -11.31
CA LEU A 112 1.29 -5.00 -12.08
C LEU A 112 0.09 -4.71 -11.16
N ARG A 113 -0.21 -5.60 -10.22
CA ARG A 113 -1.31 -5.41 -9.25
C ARG A 113 -1.05 -4.22 -8.34
N SER A 114 0.14 -4.12 -7.75
CA SER A 114 0.47 -3.00 -6.87
C SER A 114 0.46 -1.66 -7.60
N SER A 115 1.04 -1.61 -8.81
CA SER A 115 0.98 -0.43 -9.68
C SER A 115 -0.46 -0.04 -10.04
N LEU A 116 -1.29 -1.01 -10.43
CA LEU A 116 -2.70 -0.77 -10.75
C LEU A 116 -3.48 -0.21 -9.55
N ILE A 117 -3.22 -0.72 -8.34
CA ILE A 117 -3.82 -0.20 -7.11
C ILE A 117 -3.40 1.24 -6.88
N GLY A 118 -2.12 1.57 -7.05
CA GLY A 118 -1.62 2.95 -6.94
C GLY A 118 -2.30 3.91 -7.92
N ILE A 119 -2.49 3.49 -9.17
CA ILE A 119 -3.17 4.29 -10.18
C ILE A 119 -4.66 4.45 -9.83
N VAL A 120 -5.36 3.36 -9.52
CA VAL A 120 -6.81 3.38 -9.28
C VAL A 120 -7.14 4.08 -7.97
N CYS A 121 -6.56 3.63 -6.85
CA CYS A 121 -6.85 4.15 -5.51
C CYS A 121 -6.10 5.45 -5.22
N GLY A 122 -4.88 5.60 -5.74
CA GLY A 122 -4.03 6.77 -5.50
C GLY A 122 -4.23 7.92 -6.47
N VAL A 123 -4.88 7.73 -7.62
CA VAL A 123 -5.05 8.81 -8.62
C VAL A 123 -6.50 8.92 -9.08
N LEU A 124 -7.04 7.87 -9.73
CA LEU A 124 -8.37 7.94 -10.35
C LEU A 124 -9.48 8.15 -9.32
N TYR A 125 -9.42 7.42 -8.20
CA TYR A 125 -10.38 7.55 -7.11
C TYR A 125 -10.38 8.95 -6.48
N PRO A 126 -9.24 9.52 -6.03
CA PRO A 126 -9.20 10.89 -5.52
C PRO A 126 -9.65 11.94 -6.54
N ILE A 127 -9.30 11.80 -7.84
CA ILE A 127 -9.78 12.71 -8.89
C ILE A 127 -11.31 12.68 -8.99
N ALA A 128 -11.90 11.49 -9.15
CA ALA A 128 -13.34 11.33 -9.30
C ALA A 128 -14.09 11.82 -8.05
N LEU A 129 -13.58 11.48 -6.86
CA LEU A 129 -14.16 11.91 -5.60
C LEU A 129 -14.08 13.43 -5.43
N ALA A 130 -12.95 14.06 -5.76
CA ALA A 130 -12.77 15.50 -5.64
C ALA A 130 -13.64 16.27 -6.63
N PHE A 131 -13.72 15.80 -7.88
CA PHE A 131 -14.60 16.35 -8.90
C PHE A 131 -16.07 16.30 -8.45
N SER A 132 -16.54 15.15 -7.98
CA SER A 132 -17.93 14.96 -7.53
C SER A 132 -18.27 15.81 -6.31
N LYS A 133 -17.42 15.80 -5.27
CA LYS A 133 -17.66 16.57 -4.04
C LYS A 133 -17.67 18.07 -4.32
N ASN A 134 -16.66 18.58 -5.03
CA ASN A 134 -16.55 20.01 -5.29
C ASN A 134 -17.59 20.48 -6.32
N GLY A 135 -17.90 19.69 -7.35
CA GLY A 135 -18.98 20.00 -8.29
C GLY A 135 -20.34 20.11 -7.59
N ARG A 136 -20.66 19.19 -6.65
CA ARG A 136 -21.90 19.27 -5.86
C ARG A 136 -21.96 20.54 -5.00
N LEU A 137 -20.85 20.94 -4.39
CA LEU A 137 -20.77 22.19 -3.63
C LEU A 137 -20.94 23.40 -4.56
N ALA A 138 -20.36 23.35 -5.76
CA ALA A 138 -20.43 24.44 -6.72
C ALA A 138 -21.87 24.70 -7.18
N VAL A 139 -22.64 23.62 -7.40
CA VAL A 139 -24.08 23.72 -7.69
C VAL A 139 -24.85 24.24 -6.48
N LYS A 140 -24.60 23.70 -5.28
CA LYS A 140 -25.31 24.07 -4.05
C LYS A 140 -25.14 25.55 -3.69
N TYR A 141 -23.95 26.10 -3.91
CA TYR A 141 -23.59 27.48 -3.54
C TYR A 141 -23.51 28.43 -4.74
N HIS A 142 -23.92 27.99 -5.92
CA HIS A 142 -23.92 28.79 -7.16
C HIS A 142 -22.57 29.49 -7.44
N THR A 143 -21.44 28.81 -7.16
CA THR A 143 -20.10 29.42 -7.28
C THR A 143 -19.59 29.49 -8.73
N VAL A 144 -20.20 28.72 -9.62
CA VAL A 144 -19.93 28.72 -11.07
C VAL A 144 -21.25 28.80 -11.83
N PRO A 145 -21.27 29.42 -13.03
CA PRO A 145 -22.46 29.46 -13.86
C PRO A 145 -22.96 28.04 -14.12
N LEU A 146 -24.28 27.86 -13.99
CA LEU A 146 -24.92 26.58 -14.20
C LEU A 146 -24.73 26.17 -15.67
N PRO A 147 -24.20 24.97 -15.93
CA PRO A 147 -23.96 24.53 -17.29
C PRO A 147 -25.26 24.38 -18.10
N PRO A 148 -25.19 24.52 -19.43
CA PRO A 148 -26.33 24.33 -20.32
C PRO A 148 -26.91 22.90 -20.17
N LYS A 149 -28.24 22.81 -20.23
CA LYS A 149 -29.00 21.55 -20.09
C LYS A 149 -28.44 20.49 -21.05
N GLY A 150 -28.06 19.33 -20.50
CA GLY A 150 -27.60 18.15 -21.26
C GLY A 150 -26.07 17.96 -21.39
N ARG A 151 -25.23 18.95 -21.05
CA ARG A 151 -23.75 18.85 -21.17
C ARG A 151 -22.97 19.31 -19.94
N VAL A 152 -23.53 19.06 -18.76
CA VAL A 152 -23.00 19.49 -17.46
C VAL A 152 -21.60 18.95 -17.17
N LEU A 153 -21.40 17.65 -17.33
CA LEU A 153 -20.11 17.00 -17.06
C LEU A 153 -19.03 17.47 -18.02
N LEU A 154 -19.35 17.56 -19.32
CA LEU A 154 -18.40 18.00 -20.34
C LEU A 154 -17.94 19.43 -20.09
N TYR A 155 -18.87 20.33 -19.74
CA TYR A 155 -18.53 21.72 -19.41
C TYR A 155 -17.58 21.82 -18.21
N TRP A 156 -17.84 21.07 -17.14
CA TRP A 156 -16.97 21.04 -15.96
C TRP A 156 -15.62 20.38 -16.22
N LEU A 157 -15.57 19.33 -17.04
CA LEU A 157 -14.31 18.73 -17.46
C LEU A 157 -13.46 19.73 -18.26
N LEU A 158 -14.09 20.47 -19.18
CA LEU A 158 -13.42 21.48 -19.98
C LEU A 158 -12.89 22.64 -19.10
N LEU A 159 -13.66 23.04 -18.09
CA LEU A 159 -13.26 24.06 -17.11
C LEU A 159 -12.01 23.65 -16.32
N CYS A 160 -11.89 22.37 -15.96
CA CYS A 160 -10.79 21.84 -15.16
C CYS A 160 -9.61 21.30 -16.00
N GLN A 161 -9.70 21.32 -17.33
CA GLN A 161 -8.79 20.58 -18.22
C GLN A 161 -7.33 21.01 -18.10
N THR A 162 -7.06 22.28 -17.84
CA THR A 162 -5.68 22.76 -17.69
C THR A 162 -5.09 22.35 -16.34
N GLU A 163 -5.85 22.56 -15.27
CA GLU A 163 -5.40 22.29 -13.91
C GLU A 163 -5.28 20.79 -13.62
N ILE A 164 -6.14 19.96 -14.21
CA ILE A 164 -6.09 18.50 -14.02
C ILE A 164 -4.80 17.89 -14.57
N LYS A 165 -4.09 18.57 -15.48
CA LYS A 165 -2.76 18.12 -15.96
C LYS A 165 -1.75 18.02 -14.82
N ALA A 166 -1.90 18.80 -13.75
CA ALA A 166 -1.05 18.69 -12.57
C ALA A 166 -1.17 17.32 -11.88
N MET A 167 -2.26 16.58 -12.09
CA MET A 167 -2.42 15.21 -11.60
C MET A 167 -1.50 14.19 -12.29
N VAL A 168 -0.77 14.58 -13.34
CA VAL A 168 0.30 13.74 -13.90
C VAL A 168 1.42 13.48 -12.89
N ILE A 169 1.66 14.43 -11.98
CA ILE A 169 2.70 14.31 -10.94
C ILE A 169 2.38 13.16 -9.98
N PRO A 170 1.22 13.13 -9.30
CA PRO A 170 0.85 11.99 -8.47
C PRO A 170 0.68 10.71 -9.30
N LEU A 171 0.32 10.78 -10.59
CA LEU A 171 0.26 9.60 -11.45
C LEU A 171 1.62 8.92 -11.60
N ILE A 172 2.66 9.69 -11.95
CA ILE A 172 4.02 9.16 -12.10
C ILE A 172 4.51 8.64 -10.75
N LEU A 173 4.30 9.41 -9.67
CA LEU A 173 4.74 9.03 -8.33
C LEU A 173 4.06 7.73 -7.84
N GLN A 174 2.74 7.62 -7.99
CA GLN A 174 1.99 6.41 -7.59
C GLN A 174 2.39 5.19 -8.42
N THR A 175 2.67 5.38 -9.70
CA THR A 175 3.13 4.30 -10.57
C THR A 175 4.51 3.80 -10.12
N ALA A 176 5.45 4.71 -9.88
CA ALA A 176 6.80 4.36 -9.43
C ALA A 176 6.79 3.70 -8.04
N LEU A 177 6.03 4.25 -7.10
CA LEU A 177 5.88 3.69 -5.76
C LEU A 177 5.16 2.34 -5.78
N GLY A 178 4.15 2.16 -6.62
CA GLY A 178 3.46 0.87 -6.78
C GLY A 178 4.39 -0.20 -7.36
N ILE A 179 5.26 0.17 -8.30
CA ILE A 179 6.29 -0.75 -8.82
C ILE A 179 7.28 -1.13 -7.71
N TYR A 180 7.83 -0.14 -7.01
CA TYR A 180 8.77 -0.36 -5.91
C TYR A 180 8.16 -1.24 -4.81
N HIS A 181 6.95 -0.91 -4.38
CA HIS A 181 6.19 -1.64 -3.36
C HIS A 181 5.91 -3.08 -3.78
N GLY A 182 5.46 -3.30 -5.03
CA GLY A 182 5.24 -4.65 -5.56
C GLY A 182 6.52 -5.49 -5.65
N LEU A 183 7.66 -4.87 -5.99
CA LEU A 183 8.96 -5.53 -5.99
C LEU A 183 9.43 -5.90 -4.59
N GLU A 184 9.37 -4.95 -3.65
CA GLU A 184 9.75 -5.15 -2.25
C GLU A 184 8.92 -6.28 -1.62
N HIS A 185 7.60 -6.26 -1.80
CA HIS A 185 6.70 -7.32 -1.33
C HIS A 185 7.04 -8.71 -1.90
N TYR A 186 7.40 -8.79 -3.18
CA TYR A 186 7.78 -10.05 -3.79
C TYR A 186 9.13 -10.56 -3.26
N THR A 187 10.13 -9.68 -3.13
CA THR A 187 11.45 -10.06 -2.60
C THR A 187 11.38 -10.56 -1.16
N ILE A 188 10.54 -9.92 -0.35
CA ILE A 188 10.27 -10.34 1.02
C ILE A 188 9.65 -11.74 1.03
N PHE A 189 8.61 -11.95 0.23
CA PHE A 189 7.94 -13.24 0.13
C PHE A 189 8.87 -14.37 -0.32
N GLU A 190 9.68 -14.14 -1.36
CA GLU A 190 10.66 -15.09 -1.88
C GLU A 190 11.71 -15.44 -0.82
N SER A 191 12.23 -14.45 -0.10
CA SER A 191 13.21 -14.67 0.97
C SER A 191 12.67 -15.48 2.15
N THR A 192 11.37 -15.37 2.41
CA THR A 192 10.68 -16.13 3.46
C THR A 192 10.41 -17.57 3.01
N LEU A 193 10.05 -17.77 1.73
CA LEU A 193 9.84 -19.09 1.14
C LEU A 193 11.14 -19.91 1.07
N GLU A 194 12.23 -19.32 0.57
CA GLU A 194 13.53 -19.99 0.46
C GLU A 194 14.04 -20.51 1.82
N LYS A 195 13.79 -19.74 2.89
CA LYS A 195 14.17 -20.13 4.25
C LYS A 195 13.31 -21.25 4.81
N THR A 196 12.01 -21.28 4.52
CA THR A 196 11.15 -22.39 4.96
C THR A 196 11.55 -23.72 4.30
N VAL A 197 11.97 -23.69 3.03
CA VAL A 197 12.41 -24.90 2.31
C VAL A 197 13.75 -25.43 2.81
N HIS A 198 14.65 -24.56 3.31
CA HIS A 198 15.93 -24.98 3.87
C HIS A 198 15.85 -25.54 5.31
N GLU A 199 14.70 -25.45 5.97
CA GLU A 199 14.49 -25.95 7.34
C GLU A 199 13.78 -27.31 7.41
N ASP A 200 13.27 -27.82 6.28
CA ASP A 200 12.68 -29.15 6.12
C ASP A 200 13.71 -30.17 5.57
#